data_AF-A0A847QGK3-F1
#
_entry.id   AF-A0A847QGK3-F1
#
_cell.length_a   1.000
_cell.length_b   1.000
_cell.length_c   1.000
_cell.angle_alpha   90.00
_cell.angle_beta   90.00
_cell.angle_gamma   90.00
#
_symmetry.space_group_name_H-M   'P 1'
#
loop_
_entity.id
_entity.type
_entity.pdbx_description
1 polymer ?
#
loop_
_entity_poly.entity_id
_entity_poly.type
_entity_poly.pdbx_seq_one_letter_code
_entity_poly.pdbx_strand_id
1 'polypeptide(L)' 'MYDKVLWKEVERLQAELRKVASKKGLNSPEAIRVSQAFRNKLKEYNDLGS' A
#
# COMPACT_ATOMS: atom_id res chain seq x y z
N MET A 1 19.39 -3.81 -1.41
CA MET A 1 19.20 -2.35 -1.16
C MET A 1 17.81 -1.89 -1.61
N TYR A 2 17.33 -2.39 -2.76
CA TYR A 2 15.97 -2.18 -3.28
C TYR A 2 14.85 -2.66 -2.33
N ASP A 3 15.03 -3.80 -1.66
CA ASP A 3 14.01 -4.36 -0.75
C ASP A 3 13.64 -3.42 0.40
N LYS A 4 14.61 -2.68 0.96
CA LYS A 4 14.35 -1.75 2.06
C LYS A 4 13.59 -0.50 1.62
N VAL A 5 13.73 -0.10 0.36
CA VAL A 5 13.00 1.06 -0.20
C VAL A 5 11.58 0.65 -0.55
N LEU A 6 11.43 -0.49 -1.22
CA LEU A 6 10.12 -1.06 -1.57
C LEU A 6 9.29 -1.36 -0.32
N TRP A 7 9.91 -1.95 0.70
CA TRP A 7 9.22 -2.23 1.96
C TRP A 7 8.73 -0.96 2.65
N LYS A 8 9.53 0.11 2.68
CA LYS A 8 9.09 1.41 3.22
C LYS A 8 7.90 1.99 2.47
N GLU A 9 7.83 1.80 1.15
CA GLU A 9 6.67 2.24 0.36
C GLU A 9 5.42 1.41 0.66
N VAL A 10 5.57 0.10 0.87
CA VAL A 10 4.48 -0.78 1.34
C VAL A 10 3.96 -0.33 2.70
N GLU A 11 4.85 -0.06 3.67
CA GLU A 11 4.47 0.43 5.01
C GLU A 11 3.75 1.78 4.95
N ARG A 12 4.24 2.71 4.11
CA ARG A 12 3.60 4.01 3.89
C ARG A 12 2.18 3.84 3.35
N LEU A 13 2.00 3.00 2.33
CA LEU A 13 0.69 2.76 1.71
C LEU A 13 -0.27 2.05 2.68
N GLN A 14 0.23 1.16 3.53
CA GLN A 14 -0.56 0.54 4.60
C GLN A 14 -1.06 1.57 5.63
N ALA A 15 -0.18 2.47 6.08
CA ALA A 15 -0.53 3.54 7.02
C ALA A 15 -1.54 4.53 6.40
N GLU A 16 -1.36 4.87 5.13
CA GLU A 16 -2.28 5.73 4.38
C GLU A 16 -3.65 5.07 4.23
N LEU A 17 -3.70 3.77 3.88
CA LEU A 17 -4.96 3.04 3.78
C LEU A 17 -5.71 3.04 5.10
N ARG A 18 -5.03 2.77 6.21
CA ARG A 18 -5.63 2.80 7.55
C ARG A 18 -6.20 4.18 7.88
N LYS A 19 -5.46 5.24 7.56
CA LYS A 19 -5.89 6.63 7.77
C LYS A 19 -7.11 6.99 6.92
N VAL A 20 -7.11 6.64 5.64
CA VAL A 20 -8.22 6.94 4.73
C VAL A 20 -9.45 6.12 5.09
N ALA A 21 -9.29 4.83 5.37
CA ALA A 21 -10.36 3.95 5.82
C ALA A 21 -11.01 4.45 7.12
N SER A 22 -10.20 4.90 8.08
CA SER A 22 -10.69 5.46 9.34
C SER A 22 -11.47 6.78 9.18
N LYS A 23 -11.18 7.56 8.12
CA LYS A 23 -11.82 8.86 7.89
C LYS A 23 -13.00 8.81 6.93
N LYS A 24 -12.91 7.99 5.90
CA LYS A 24 -13.83 7.97 4.75
C LYS A 24 -14.53 6.62 4.55
N GLY A 25 -14.15 5.62 5.34
CA GLY A 25 -14.62 4.24 5.17
C GLY A 25 -13.81 3.46 4.13
N LEU A 26 -13.81 2.14 4.25
CA LEU A 26 -13.07 1.23 3.36
C LEU A 26 -13.59 1.23 1.91
N ASN A 27 -14.85 1.62 1.71
CA ASN A 27 -15.49 1.66 0.39
C ASN A 27 -15.38 3.04 -0.30
N SER A 28 -14.68 4.00 0.31
CA SER A 28 -14.48 5.30 -0.33
C SER A 28 -13.61 5.16 -1.58
N PRO A 29 -13.82 5.97 -2.62
CA PRO A 29 -12.98 5.95 -3.82
C PRO A 29 -11.48 6.10 -3.49
N GLU A 30 -11.14 6.89 -2.48
CA GLU A 30 -9.77 7.06 -2.01
C GLU A 30 -9.23 5.82 -1.31
N ALA A 31 -10.02 5.16 -0.46
CA ALA A 31 -9.61 3.92 0.19
C ALA A 31 -9.36 2.82 -0.85
N ILE A 32 -10.19 2.74 -1.89
CA ILE A 32 -10.03 1.81 -3.00
C ILE A 32 -8.74 2.10 -3.77
N ARG A 33 -8.46 3.37 -4.12
CA ARG A 33 -7.21 3.77 -4.80
C ARG A 33 -5.98 3.42 -4.00
N VAL A 34 -5.95 3.74 -2.71
CA VAL A 34 -4.80 3.44 -1.84
C VAL A 34 -4.65 1.93 -1.64
N SER A 35 -5.75 1.18 -1.53
CA SER A 35 -5.72 -0.29 -1.48
C SER A 35 -5.11 -0.89 -2.75
N GLN A 36 -5.41 -0.32 -3.91
CA GLN A 36 -4.89 -0.82 -5.18
C GLN A 36 -3.40 -0.49 -5.34
N ALA A 37 -2.98 0.71 -4.95
CA ALA A 37 -1.56 1.08 -4.89
C ALA A 37 -0.78 0.17 -3.93
N PHE A 38 -1.33 -0.09 -2.72
CA PHE A 38 -0.74 -1.01 -1.75
C PHE A 38 -0.53 -2.42 -2.34
N ARG A 39 -1.56 -3.00 -2.95
CA ARG A 39 -1.47 -4.33 -3.58
C ARG A 39 -0.43 -4.39 -4.70
N ASN A 40 -0.39 -3.37 -5.55
CA ASN A 40 0.60 -3.30 -6.63
C ASN A 40 2.02 -3.27 -6.06
N LYS A 41 2.25 -2.48 -5.02
CA LYS A 41 3.58 -2.35 -4.42
C LYS A 41 4.03 -3.58 -3.64
N LEU A 42 3.08 -4.25 -2.98
CA LEU A 42 3.32 -5.52 -2.32
C LEU A 42 3.67 -6.62 -3.35
N LYS A 43 2.99 -6.63 -4.50
CA LYS A 43 3.33 -7.54 -5.60
C LYS A 43 4.72 -7.26 -6.16
N GLU A 44 5.09 -6.00 -6.39
CA GLU A 44 6.43 -5.62 -6.84
C GLU A 44 7.52 -6.07 -5.85
N TYR A 45 7.28 -5.93 -4.55
CA TYR A 45 8.18 -6.43 -3.52
C TYR A 45 8.32 -7.97 -3.57
N ASN A 46 7.21 -8.69 -3.71
CA ASN A 46 7.23 -10.16 -3.76
C ASN A 46 7.87 -10.69 -5.05
N ASP A 47 7.63 -10.03 -6.19
CA ASP A 47 8.18 -10.42 -7.50
C ASP A 47 9.69 -10.18 -7.58
N LEU A 48 10.21 -9.16 -6.87
CA LEU A 48 11.65 -8.86 -6.81
C LEU A 48 12.39 -9.63 -5.71
N GLY A 49 11.65 -10.22 -4.76
CA GLY A 49 12.18 -11.06 -3.68
C GLY A 49 12.17 -12.57 -3.96
N SER A 50 11.69 -13.01 -5.13
CA SER A 50 11.64 -14.42 -5.57
C SER A 50 12.79 -14.81 -6.50
#